data_AF-A0AAW8AV99-F1
#
_entry.id   AF-A0AAW8AV99-F1
#
_cell.length_a   1.000
_cell.length_b   1.000
_cell.length_c   1.000
_cell.angle_alpha   90.00
_cell.angle_beta   90.00
_cell.angle_gamma   90.00
#
_symmetry.space_group_name_H-M   'P 1'
#
loop_
_entity.id
_entity.type
_entity.pdbx_description
1 polymer ?
#
loop_
_entity_poly.entity_id
_entity_poly.type
_entity_poly.pdbx_seq_one_letter_code
_entity_poly.pdbx_strand_id
1 'polypeptide(L)'
;ANLFNQYRSQFTGGLKTLADQGMVSINGYQTHGVTVTCAGHSTVLTGAHPARSGIPANDWLDTTTGQETYCLAAPQNTLAHGKNTDNGPVG
;
A
#
# COMPACT_ATOMS: atom_id res chain seq x y z
N ALA A 1 -2.71 14.30 -17.18
CA ALA A 1 -2.86 12.83 -17.32
C ALA A 1 -2.02 12.16 -16.24
N ASN A 2 -2.51 11.10 -15.58
CA ASN A 2 -1.72 10.32 -14.62
C ASN A 2 -0.62 9.49 -15.34
N LEU A 3 0.35 8.98 -14.59
CA LEU A 3 1.52 8.27 -15.14
C LEU A 3 1.14 7.08 -16.03
N PHE A 4 0.15 6.29 -15.62
CA PHE A 4 -0.37 5.17 -16.42
C PHE A 4 -0.87 5.62 -17.79
N ASN A 5 -1.74 6.63 -17.85
CA ASN A 5 -2.28 7.11 -19.14
C ASN A 5 -1.24 7.83 -19.99
N GLN A 6 -0.26 8.51 -19.37
CA GLN A 6 0.83 9.18 -20.09
C GLN A 6 1.66 8.22 -20.93
N TYR A 7 1.96 7.02 -20.40
CA TYR A 7 2.82 6.03 -21.07
C TYR A 7 2.04 4.89 -21.72
N ARG A 8 0.71 4.88 -21.64
CA ARG A 8 -0.13 3.77 -22.13
C ARG A 8 0.11 3.42 -23.60
N SER A 9 0.37 4.42 -24.46
CA SER A 9 0.67 4.20 -25.88
C SER A 9 2.02 3.53 -26.14
N GLN A 10 2.92 3.51 -25.16
CA GLN A 10 4.27 2.95 -25.27
C GLN A 10 4.35 1.51 -24.74
N PHE A 11 3.28 0.96 -24.15
CA PHE A 11 3.30 -0.40 -23.62
C PHE A 11 3.38 -1.43 -24.75
N THR A 12 4.25 -2.44 -24.57
CA THR A 12 4.43 -3.55 -25.52
C THR A 12 4.27 -4.94 -24.89
N GLY A 13 4.32 -5.05 -23.55
CA GLY A 13 4.28 -6.32 -22.81
C GLY A 13 3.04 -6.48 -21.92
N GLY A 14 3.21 -6.97 -20.69
CA GLY A 14 2.10 -7.30 -19.79
C GLY A 14 1.12 -6.15 -19.54
N LEU A 15 1.60 -4.92 -19.40
CA LEU A 15 0.72 -3.74 -19.28
C LEU A 15 -0.10 -3.47 -20.55
N LYS A 16 0.41 -3.81 -21.75
CA LYS A 16 -0.36 -3.76 -23.01
C LYS A 16 -1.46 -4.81 -22.99
N THR A 17 -1.13 -6.04 -22.59
CA THR A 17 -2.12 -7.13 -22.46
C THR A 17 -3.26 -6.73 -21.53
N LEU A 18 -2.95 -6.21 -20.34
CA LEU A 18 -3.97 -5.73 -19.38
C LEU A 18 -4.78 -4.55 -19.94
N ALA A 19 -4.14 -3.62 -20.65
CA ALA A 19 -4.78 -2.42 -21.19
C ALA A 19 -5.68 -2.68 -22.39
N ASP A 20 -5.38 -3.69 -23.20
CA ASP A 20 -6.09 -4.00 -24.46
C ASP A 20 -7.11 -5.13 -24.30
N GLN A 21 -6.87 -6.09 -23.39
CA GLN A 21 -7.68 -7.31 -23.24
C GLN A 21 -8.39 -7.41 -21.88
N GLY A 22 -8.02 -6.56 -20.92
CA GLY A 22 -8.64 -6.55 -19.58
C GLY A 22 -9.84 -5.61 -19.47
N MET A 23 -10.50 -5.66 -18.31
CA MET A 23 -11.46 -4.63 -17.90
C MET A 23 -10.71 -3.45 -17.30
N VAL A 24 -10.73 -2.31 -17.97
CA VAL A 24 -9.93 -1.14 -17.57
C VAL A 24 -10.80 -0.08 -16.91
N SER A 25 -10.62 0.10 -15.60
CA SER A 25 -11.10 1.28 -14.89
C SER A 25 -9.99 2.33 -14.83
N ILE A 26 -10.11 3.39 -15.63
CA ILE A 26 -9.11 4.48 -15.71
C ILE A 26 -9.15 5.44 -14.51
N ASN A 27 -10.23 5.39 -13.72
CA ASN A 27 -10.50 6.25 -12.59
C ASN A 27 -10.70 5.42 -11.31
N GLY A 28 -9.70 4.62 -10.97
CA GLY A 28 -9.61 3.99 -9.64
C GLY A 28 -9.13 5.00 -8.60
N TYR A 29 -9.72 4.98 -7.41
CA TYR A 29 -9.36 5.88 -6.32
C TYR A 29 -8.99 5.11 -5.06
N GLN A 30 -7.90 5.52 -4.43
CA GLN A 30 -7.72 5.32 -2.99
C GLN A 30 -8.51 6.43 -2.28
N THR A 31 -9.76 6.15 -1.93
CA THR A 31 -10.74 7.17 -1.49
C THR A 31 -10.55 7.64 -0.04
N HIS A 32 -9.49 7.20 0.63
CA HIS A 32 -9.15 7.61 1.98
C HIS A 32 -8.18 8.79 1.96
N GLY A 33 -8.14 9.57 3.04
CA GLY A 33 -7.35 10.79 3.11
C GLY A 33 -5.83 10.60 3.20
N VAL A 34 -5.34 9.38 3.44
CA VAL A 34 -3.92 9.09 3.70
C VAL A 34 -3.37 8.18 2.60
N THR A 35 -2.79 8.78 1.56
CA THR A 35 -2.29 8.05 0.38
C THR A 35 -0.87 7.50 0.58
N VAL A 36 -0.71 6.62 1.57
CA VAL A 36 0.56 5.94 1.87
C VAL A 36 0.47 4.44 1.61
N THR A 37 1.63 3.78 1.56
CA THR A 37 1.76 2.38 1.15
C THR A 37 0.85 1.44 1.95
N CYS A 38 0.97 1.42 3.28
CA CYS A 38 0.25 0.46 4.12
C CYS A 38 -1.27 0.69 4.10
N ALA A 39 -1.71 1.94 4.24
CA ALA A 39 -3.13 2.29 4.14
C ALA A 39 -3.72 1.86 2.79
N GLY A 40 -3.03 2.17 1.68
CA GLY A 40 -3.45 1.81 0.33
C GLY A 40 -3.50 0.30 0.05
N HIS A 41 -2.48 -0.46 0.47
CA HIS A 41 -2.45 -1.91 0.26
C HIS A 41 -3.50 -2.63 1.10
N SER A 42 -3.80 -2.11 2.31
CA SER A 42 -4.81 -2.71 3.18
C SER A 42 -6.19 -2.78 2.50
N THR A 43 -6.49 -1.92 1.52
CA THR A 43 -7.79 -1.88 0.83
C THR A 43 -7.90 -2.89 -0.32
N VAL A 44 -6.78 -3.23 -0.98
CA VAL A 44 -6.76 -3.94 -2.28
C VAL A 44 -7.42 -5.33 -2.21
N LEU A 45 -7.15 -6.08 -1.15
CA LEU A 45 -7.65 -7.46 -0.98
C LEU A 45 -8.64 -7.63 0.18
N THR A 46 -8.99 -6.55 0.88
CA THR A 46 -9.98 -6.61 1.98
C THR A 46 -11.31 -5.96 1.60
N GLY A 47 -11.31 -5.05 0.62
CA GLY A 47 -12.47 -4.20 0.33
C GLY A 47 -12.83 -3.24 1.46
N ALA A 48 -11.96 -3.07 2.47
CA ALA A 48 -12.18 -2.22 3.63
C ALA A 48 -11.32 -0.95 3.55
N HIS A 49 -11.89 0.21 3.90
CA HIS A 49 -11.11 1.42 4.11
C HIS A 49 -10.14 1.28 5.30
N PRO A 50 -9.05 2.08 5.37
CA PRO A 50 -8.11 2.09 6.49
C PRO A 50 -8.74 2.10 7.88
N ALA A 51 -9.80 2.90 8.07
CA ALA A 51 -10.54 2.99 9.33
C ALA A 51 -11.21 1.66 9.75
N ARG A 52 -11.47 0.76 8.79
CA ARG A 52 -12.06 -0.56 9.03
C ARG A 52 -11.02 -1.70 8.95
N SER A 53 -9.99 -1.57 8.12
CA SER A 53 -8.89 -2.54 8.08
C SER A 53 -7.96 -2.43 9.31
N GLY A 54 -7.98 -1.30 10.01
CA GLY A 54 -7.12 -1.03 11.17
C GLY A 54 -5.71 -0.55 10.81
N ILE A 55 -5.45 -0.20 9.54
CA ILE A 55 -4.15 0.22 9.04
C ILE A 55 -4.22 1.68 8.57
N PRO A 56 -4.08 2.68 9.47
CA PRO A 56 -4.35 4.08 9.17
C PRO A 56 -3.22 4.79 8.38
N ALA A 57 -1.98 4.31 8.52
CA ALA A 57 -0.77 4.90 7.95
C ALA A 57 0.34 3.83 7.82
N ASN A 58 1.55 4.24 7.41
CA ASN A 58 2.74 3.39 7.53
C ASN A 58 3.16 3.29 9.00
N ASP A 59 3.19 4.44 9.67
CA ASP A 59 3.58 4.57 11.08
C ASP A 59 2.52 5.42 11.79
N TRP A 60 2.19 5.07 13.03
CA TRP A 60 1.29 5.85 13.85
C TRP A 60 1.63 5.75 15.34
N LEU A 61 1.21 6.75 16.12
CA LEU A 61 1.28 6.69 17.58
C LEU A 61 0.17 5.76 18.09
N ASP A 62 0.54 4.65 18.72
CA ASP A 62 -0.41 3.83 19.46
C ASP A 62 -0.79 4.54 20.76
N THR A 63 -2.05 4.95 20.85
CA THR A 63 -2.59 5.68 22.02
C THR A 63 -2.59 4.85 23.31
N THR A 64 -2.47 3.52 23.23
CA THR A 64 -2.43 2.62 24.38
C THR A 64 -1.04 2.59 25.01
N THR A 65 0.01 2.49 24.17
CA THR A 65 1.40 2.35 24.60
C THR A 65 2.18 3.67 24.58
N GLY A 66 1.67 4.67 23.87
CA GLY A 66 2.34 5.95 23.61
C GLY A 66 3.58 5.82 22.71
N GLN A 67 3.76 4.70 22.02
CA GLN A 67 4.89 4.45 21.14
C GLN A 67 4.47 4.57 19.67
N GLU A 68 5.41 5.00 18.83
CA GLU A 68 5.25 4.89 17.38
C GLU A 68 5.30 3.41 16.97
N THR A 69 4.40 3.01 16.09
CA THR A 69 4.23 1.63 15.62
C THR A 69 4.17 1.60 14.10
N TYR A 70 4.98 0.74 13.48
CA TYR A 70 4.93 0.46 12.05
C TYR A 70 3.82 -0.54 11.69
N CYS A 71 3.22 -0.40 10.51
CA CYS A 71 2.09 -1.21 10.03
C CYS A 71 2.33 -2.73 9.96
N LEU A 72 3.59 -3.17 9.90
CA LEU A 72 3.94 -4.59 9.92
C LEU A 72 4.59 -5.03 11.24
N ALA A 73 4.59 -4.18 12.27
CA ALA A 73 5.16 -4.49 13.58
C ALA A 73 4.47 -5.70 14.20
N ALA A 74 5.19 -6.81 14.28
CA ALA A 74 4.80 -7.99 15.01
C ALA A 74 6.05 -8.72 15.49
N PRO A 75 6.07 -9.32 16.70
CA PRO A 75 7.23 -10.05 17.21
C PRO A 75 7.70 -11.20 16.30
N GLN A 76 6.80 -11.73 15.47
CA GLN A 76 7.06 -12.85 14.56
C GLN A 76 7.65 -12.41 13.21
N ASN A 77 7.57 -11.12 12.88
CA ASN A 77 7.98 -10.62 11.59
C ASN A 77 9.46 -10.23 11.62
N THR A 78 10.17 -10.50 10.52
CA THR A 78 11.56 -10.11 10.30
C THR A 78 11.72 -9.54 8.90
N LEU A 79 12.59 -8.55 8.73
CA LEU A 79 12.92 -8.01 7.42
C LEU A 79 13.51 -9.11 6.52
N ALA A 80 13.09 -9.13 5.26
CA ALA A 80 13.51 -10.16 4.30
C ALA A 80 15.03 -10.22 4.10
N HIS A 81 15.74 -9.11 4.29
CA HIS A 81 17.19 -9.03 4.23
C HIS A 81 17.88 -9.25 5.59
N GLY A 82 17.14 -9.61 6.64
CA GLY A 82 17.65 -10.02 7.96
C GLY A 82 18.38 -8.96 8.77
N LYS A 83 18.27 -7.67 8.42
CA LYS A 83 18.88 -6.55 9.16
C LYS A 83 17.77 -5.72 9.78
N ASN A 84 17.94 -5.25 11.01
CA ASN A 84 17.03 -4.27 11.61
C ASN A 84 17.32 -2.88 11.02
N THR A 85 16.27 -2.13 10.70
CA THR A 85 16.34 -0.75 10.19
C THR A 85 15.61 0.22 11.12
N ASP A 86 15.35 1.44 10.65
CA ASP A 86 15.02 2.62 11.45
C ASP A 86 13.77 2.49 12.34
N ASN A 87 12.83 1.56 12.07
CA ASN A 87 11.65 1.28 12.90
C ASN A 87 11.57 -0.20 13.39
N GLY A 88 12.73 -0.89 13.43
CA GLY A 88 12.91 -2.13 14.18
C GLY A 88 12.97 -3.41 13.32
N PRO A 89 12.55 -4.58 13.83
CA PRO A 89 12.71 -5.87 13.15
C PRO A 89 11.94 -6.00 11.83
N VAL A 90 11.06 -5.05 11.50
CA VAL A 90 10.14 -5.11 10.36
C VAL A 90 10.17 -3.89 9.46
N GLY A 91 11.13 -3.00 9.68
CA GLY A 91 11.23 -1.73 8.98
C GLY A 91 11.52 -0.71 10.02
#